data_AF-A0A1F9B939-F1
#
_entry.id   AF-A0A1F9B939-F1
#
_cell.length_a   1.000
_cell.length_b   1.000
_cell.length_c   1.000
_cell.angle_alpha   90.00
_cell.angle_beta   90.00
_cell.angle_gamma   90.00
#
_symmetry.space_group_name_H-M   'P 1'
#
loop_
_entity.id
_entity.type
_entity.pdbx_description
1 polymer ?
#
loop_
_entity_poly.entity_id
_entity_poly.type
_entity_poly.pdbx_seq_one_letter_code
_entity_poly.pdbx_strand_id
1 'polypeptide(L)'
;MDHDKIESIFFNVLEDLKDYLPDLTLVGGWMPYIYSNFYWKNFIKSPVTTADIDFGVDQSITRNYPKTIFQTLSSLNYGERHLQDEQIIYY
;
A
#
# COMPACT_ATOMS: atom_id res chain seq x y z
N MET A 1 16.44 -10.12 5.77
CA MET A 1 15.67 -9.59 4.63
C MET A 1 16.44 -8.40 4.12
N ASP A 2 16.61 -8.24 2.81
CA ASP A 2 17.35 -7.11 2.23
C ASP A 2 16.47 -5.86 2.26
N HIS A 3 16.77 -4.92 3.16
CA HIS A 3 15.93 -3.73 3.39
C HIS A 3 15.83 -2.83 2.16
N ASP A 4 16.93 -2.65 1.43
CA ASP A 4 16.95 -1.80 0.24
C ASP A 4 16.06 -2.41 -0.86
N LYS A 5 16.05 -3.75 -0.96
CA LYS A 5 15.17 -4.46 -1.88
C LYS A 5 13.69 -4.30 -1.51
N ILE A 6 13.35 -4.39 -0.23
CA ILE A 6 11.96 -4.25 0.25
C ILE A 6 11.47 -2.82 0.05
N GLU A 7 12.31 -1.84 0.37
CA GLU A 7 12.01 -0.42 0.11
C GLU A 7 11.80 -0.16 -1.38
N SER A 8 12.66 -0.71 -2.25
CA SER A 8 12.47 -0.59 -3.70
C SER A 8 11.15 -1.21 -4.15
N ILE A 9 10.76 -2.37 -3.61
CA ILE A 9 9.46 -2.99 -3.91
C ILE A 9 8.31 -2.08 -3.50
N PHE A 10 8.37 -1.48 -2.31
CA PHE A 10 7.35 -0.55 -1.84
C PHE A 10 7.17 0.64 -2.79
N PHE A 11 8.27 1.28 -3.20
CA PHE A 11 8.18 2.42 -4.13
C PHE A 11 7.72 2.00 -5.53
N ASN A 12 8.08 0.81 -6.01
CA ASN A 12 7.56 0.29 -7.28
C ASN A 12 6.04 0.08 -7.21
N VAL A 13 5.52 -0.44 -6.10
CA VAL A 13 4.07 -0.58 -5.90
C VAL A 13 3.38 0.79 -5.88
N LEU A 14 3.99 1.82 -5.28
CA LEU A 14 3.45 3.18 -5.33
C LEU A 14 3.42 3.74 -6.76
N GLU A 15 4.45 3.48 -7.57
CA GLU A 15 4.50 3.90 -8.97
C GLU A 15 3.44 3.17 -9.80
N ASP A 16 3.25 1.87 -9.58
CA ASP A 16 2.21 1.07 -10.23
C ASP A 16 0.79 1.56 -9.89
N LEU A 17 0.62 2.15 -8.70
CA LEU A 17 -0.63 2.72 -8.19
C LEU A 17 -0.76 4.24 -8.34
N LYS A 18 0.16 4.91 -9.05
CA LYS A 18 0.28 6.38 -9.06
C LYS A 18 -1.01 7.15 -9.36
N ASP A 19 -1.84 6.62 -10.27
CA ASP A 19 -3.09 7.27 -10.65
C ASP A 19 -4.10 7.26 -9.49
N TYR A 20 -4.04 6.23 -8.65
CA TYR A 20 -4.93 6.01 -7.51
C TYR A 20 -4.44 6.66 -6.22
N LEU A 21 -3.15 7.01 -6.11
CA LEU A 21 -2.56 7.57 -4.88
C LEU A 21 -3.32 8.74 -4.24
N PRO A 22 -3.94 9.68 -4.98
CA PRO A 22 -4.73 10.75 -4.37
C PRO A 22 -5.91 10.26 -3.53
N ASP A 23 -6.34 9.03 -3.75
CA ASP A 23 -7.51 8.39 -3.17
C ASP A 23 -7.14 7.23 -2.23
N LEU A 24 -5.83 6.98 -2.03
CA LEU A 24 -5.31 5.93 -1.16
C LEU A 24 -4.63 6.53 0.08
N THR A 25 -4.94 5.96 1.24
CA THR A 25 -4.23 6.26 2.49
C THR A 25 -3.34 5.07 2.84
N LEU A 26 -2.02 5.28 2.93
CA LEU A 26 -1.12 4.24 3.44
C LEU A 26 -1.44 3.93 4.91
N VAL A 27 -1.67 2.65 5.21
CA VAL A 27 -1.92 2.15 6.56
C VAL A 27 -0.96 0.98 6.88
N GLY A 28 -1.11 0.38 8.06
CA GLY A 28 -0.37 -0.83 8.42
C GLY A 28 1.12 -0.63 8.69
N GLY A 29 1.90 -1.69 8.51
CA GLY A 29 3.30 -1.81 8.96
C GLY A 29 4.29 -0.86 8.30
N TRP A 30 3.93 -0.26 7.16
CA TRP A 30 4.77 0.72 6.45
C TRP A 30 4.64 2.15 6.99
N MET A 31 3.58 2.49 7.72
CA MET A 31 3.40 3.85 8.22
C MET A 31 4.57 4.34 9.10
N PRO A 32 5.08 3.58 10.09
CA PRO A 32 6.18 4.04 10.92
C PRO A 32 7.46 4.33 10.12
N TYR A 33 7.74 3.52 9.08
CA TYR A 33 8.86 3.74 8.16
C TYR A 33 8.76 5.09 7.47
N ILE A 34 7.60 5.36 6.87
CA ILE A 34 7.39 6.57 6.06
C ILE A 34 7.42 7.81 6.95
N TYR A 35 6.75 7.78 8.10
CA TYR A 35 6.74 8.91 9.02
C TYR A 35 8.12 9.22 9.59
N SER A 36 8.88 8.22 10.03
CA SER A 36 10.21 8.45 10.60
C SER A 36 11.21 8.99 9.58
N ASN A 37 11.26 8.38 8.40
CA ASN A 37 12.28 8.68 7.39
C ASN A 37 11.96 9.89 6.50
N PHE A 38 10.68 10.14 6.18
CA PHE A 38 10.30 11.20 5.24
C PHE A 38 9.61 12.39 5.90
N TYR A 39 8.79 12.16 6.94
CA TYR A 39 8.02 13.25 7.56
C TYR A 39 8.76 13.90 8.74
N TRP A 40 9.09 13.13 9.78
CA TRP A 40 9.76 13.63 10.99
C TRP A 40 11.25 13.90 10.79
N LYS A 41 11.85 13.37 9.71
CA LYS A 41 13.29 13.45 9.43
C LYS A 41 14.17 12.93 10.59
N ASN A 42 13.59 12.05 11.41
CA ASN A 42 14.27 11.35 12.48
C ASN A 42 14.59 9.96 11.97
N PHE A 43 15.71 9.85 11.27
CA PHE A 43 16.12 8.64 10.58
C PHE A 43 16.23 7.46 11.56
N ILE A 44 15.31 6.50 11.43
CA ILE A 44 15.41 5.21 12.10
C ILE A 44 16.10 4.28 11.10
N LYS A 45 17.28 3.78 11.45
CA LYS A 45 18.12 2.99 10.53
C LYS A 45 17.52 1.62 10.16
N SER A 46 16.57 1.12 10.95
CA SER A 46 15.94 -0.20 10.75
C SER A 46 14.55 -0.26 11.39
N PRO A 47 13.58 0.52 10.89
CA PRO A 47 12.21 0.43 11.38
C PRO A 47 11.65 -0.96 11.01
N VAL A 48 10.82 -1.49 11.90
CA VAL A 48 10.11 -2.75 11.64
C VAL A 48 9.07 -2.47 10.56
N THR A 49 9.23 -3.08 9.39
CA THR A 49 8.23 -3.09 8.33
C THR A 49 7.67 -4.51 8.15
N THR A 50 6.45 -4.57 7.61
CA THR A 50 5.84 -5.84 7.20
C THR A 50 6.13 -6.10 5.72
N ALA A 51 5.91 -7.34 5.28
CA ALA A 51 6.16 -7.74 3.89
C ALA A 51 5.03 -7.33 2.93
N ASP A 52 3.82 -7.12 3.48
CA ASP A 52 2.64 -6.60 2.82
C ASP A 52 2.59 -5.06 2.85
N ILE A 53 1.73 -4.49 2.01
CA ILE A 53 1.48 -3.05 1.90
C ILE A 53 -0.03 -2.86 1.94
N ASP A 54 -0.50 -2.11 2.94
CA ASP A 54 -1.92 -1.88 3.16
C ASP A 54 -2.32 -0.46 2.77
N PHE A 55 -3.43 -0.35 2.02
CA PHE A 55 -4.05 0.93 1.71
C PHE A 55 -5.50 0.96 2.21
N GLY A 56 -5.84 2.01 2.96
CA GLY A 56 -7.21 2.41 3.19
C GLY A 56 -7.74 3.17 1.98
N VAL A 57 -9.00 2.93 1.62
CA VAL A 57 -9.72 3.64 0.56
C VAL A 57 -10.92 4.34 1.20
N ASP A 58 -11.07 5.63 0.93
CA ASP A 58 -12.25 6.36 1.38
C ASP A 58 -13.43 6.10 0.42
N GLN A 59 -14.54 5.60 0.97
CA GLN A 59 -15.74 5.26 0.22
C GLN A 59 -16.48 6.49 -0.32
N SER A 60 -16.18 7.69 0.19
CA SER A 60 -16.76 8.94 -0.29
C SER A 60 -16.15 9.44 -1.61
N ILE A 61 -15.08 8.79 -2.08
CA ILE A 61 -14.35 9.18 -3.29
C ILE A 61 -15.17 8.84 -4.53
N THR A 62 -15.44 9.88 -5.33
CA THR A 62 -16.24 9.79 -6.56
C THR A 62 -15.40 9.87 -7.83
N ARG A 63 -14.07 9.71 -7.73
CA ARG A 63 -13.18 9.87 -8.88
C ARG A 63 -13.38 8.71 -9.87
N ASN A 64 -13.63 9.06 -11.12
CA ASN A 64 -13.82 8.09 -12.18
C ASN A 64 -12.47 7.69 -12.77
N TYR A 65 -12.05 6.46 -12.49
CA TYR A 65 -10.85 5.86 -13.07
C TYR A 65 -11.19 5.00 -14.29
N PRO A 66 -10.35 5.01 -15.35
CA PRO A 66 -10.58 4.22 -16.55
C PRO A 66 -10.41 2.72 -16.33
N LYS A 67 -9.64 2.33 -15.29
CA LYS A 67 -9.45 0.97 -14.82
C LYS A 67 -9.66 0.95 -13.31
N THR A 68 -10.04 -0.20 -12.76
CA THR A 68 -9.99 -0.41 -11.30
C THR A 68 -8.55 -0.70 -10.86
N ILE A 69 -8.24 -0.51 -9.58
CA ILE A 69 -6.96 -0.93 -8.98
C ILE A 69 -6.66 -2.39 -9.30
N PHE A 70 -7.67 -3.26 -9.16
CA PHE A 70 -7.57 -4.67 -9.53
C PHE A 70 -7.15 -4.86 -11.00
N GLN A 71 -7.84 -4.21 -11.95
CA GLN A 71 -7.49 -4.32 -13.37
C GLN A 71 -6.07 -3.81 -13.68
N THR A 72 -5.63 -2.73 -13.03
CA THR A 72 -4.27 -2.22 -13.17
C THR A 72 -3.25 -3.24 -12.68
N LEU A 73 -3.39 -3.74 -11.44
CA LEU A 73 -2.45 -4.69 -10.85
C LEU A 73 -2.42 -6.03 -11.60
N SER A 74 -3.58 -6.55 -12.01
CA SER A 74 -3.65 -7.77 -12.83
C SER A 74 -2.92 -7.59 -14.17
N SER A 75 -2.98 -6.41 -14.78
CA SER A 75 -2.25 -6.13 -16.04
C SER A 75 -0.73 -6.07 -15.87
N LEU A 76 -0.25 -5.93 -14.63
CA LEU A 76 1.16 -5.91 -14.26
C LEU A 76 1.63 -7.28 -13.72
N ASN A 77 0.84 -8.33 -13.88
CA ASN A 77 1.11 -9.70 -13.40
C ASN A 77 1.22 -9.84 -11.87
N TYR A 78 0.56 -8.97 -11.10
CA TYR A 78 0.36 -9.22 -9.68
C TYR A 78 -0.54 -10.45 -9.51
N GLY A 79 -0.13 -11.36 -8.62
CA GLY A 79 -0.91 -12.55 -8.29
C GLY A 79 -2.14 -12.21 -7.46
N GLU A 80 -3.22 -12.96 -7.66
CA GLU A 80 -4.47 -12.82 -6.93
C GLU A 80 -4.58 -13.90 -5.85
N ARG A 81 -5.07 -13.50 -4.67
CA ARG A 81 -5.62 -14.41 -3.68
C ARG A 81 -6.84 -13.77 -3.04
N HIS A 82 -8.03 -14.19 -3.46
CA HIS A 82 -9.25 -13.84 -2.76
C HIS A 82 -9.33 -14.67 -1.47
N LEU A 83 -9.17 -14.02 -0.33
CA LEU A 83 -9.60 -14.60 0.94
C LEU A 83 -11.13 -14.57 0.93
N GLN A 84 -11.78 -15.73 1.00
CA GLN A 84 -13.23 -15.78 1.17
C GLN A 84 -13.57 -15.15 2.52
N ASP A 85 -14.37 -14.09 2.49
CA ASP A 85 -15.00 -13.35 3.58
C ASP A 85 -14.69 -13.86 5.00
N GLU A 86 -13.63 -13.31 5.62
CA GLU A 86 -13.64 -13.18 7.06
C GLU A 86 -14.69 -12.10 7.38
N GLN A 87 -15.92 -12.52 7.68
CA GLN A 87 -16.92 -11.65 8.29
C GLN A 87 -16.31 -11.09 9.58
N ILE A 88 -15.79 -9.87 9.51
CA ILE A 88 -15.48 -9.08 10.69
C ILE A 88 -16.82 -8.69 11.30
N ILE A 89 -17.31 -9.54 12.20
CA ILE A 89 -18.47 -9.28 13.04
C ILE A 89 -18.02 -8.22 14.06
N TYR A 90 -18.54 -7.00 13.93
CA TYR A 90 -18.49 -6.02 15.01
C TYR A 90 -19.56 -6.41 16.04
N TYR A 91 -19.13 -6.63 17.29
CA TYR A 91 -20.02 -6.74 18.47
C TYR A 91 -20.48 -5.37 18.94
#